data_AF-A0A3D4CH90-F1
#
_entry.id   AF-A0A3D4CH90-F1
#
_cell.length_a   1.000
_cell.length_b   1.000
_cell.length_c   1.000
_cell.angle_alpha   90.00
_cell.angle_beta   90.00
_cell.angle_gamma   90.00
#
_symmetry.space_group_name_H-M   'P 1'
#
loop_
_entity.id
_entity.type
_entity.pdbx_description
1 polymer ?
#
loop_
_entity_poly.entity_id
_entity_poly.type
_entity_poly.pdbx_seq_one_letter_code
_entity_poly.pdbx_strand_id
1 'polypeptide(L)' 'KQGGYYYLDSEPRTLSAKPHRPAYGTDGDYFSKPSIEDIVDAVYDMMHEFNPAEYPKYY' A
#
# COMPACT_ATOMS: atom_id res chain seq x y z
N LYS A 1 6.71 10.37 -24.00
CA LYS A 1 6.11 11.42 -23.12
C LYS A 1 5.62 10.73 -21.84
N GLN A 2 6.02 11.20 -20.66
CA GLN A 2 5.49 10.74 -19.37
C GLN A 2 4.37 11.71 -18.95
N GLY A 3 3.10 11.28 -19.05
CA GLY A 3 1.93 12.12 -18.77
C GLY A 3 0.85 11.42 -17.94
N GLY A 4 1.16 10.24 -17.40
CA GLY A 4 0.23 9.42 -16.60
C GLY A 4 -0.28 10.13 -15.36
N TYR A 5 0.51 11.03 -14.79
CA TYR A 5 0.17 11.81 -13.59
C TYR A 5 -1.16 12.58 -13.73
N TYR A 6 -1.47 13.10 -14.92
CA TYR A 6 -2.70 13.87 -15.15
C TYR A 6 -3.98 13.02 -15.18
N TYR A 7 -3.84 11.69 -15.17
CA TYR A 7 -4.95 10.75 -15.18
C TYR A 7 -5.13 10.05 -13.82
N LEU A 8 -4.35 10.43 -12.81
CA LEU A 8 -4.47 9.84 -11.48
C LEU A 8 -5.55 10.59 -10.69
N ASP A 9 -6.51 9.84 -10.16
CA ASP A 9 -7.55 10.36 -9.27
C ASP A 9 -7.04 10.59 -7.83
N SER A 10 -5.87 10.02 -7.50
CA SER A 10 -5.20 10.21 -6.21
C SER A 10 -3.67 10.18 -6.38
N GLU A 11 -2.96 10.75 -5.41
CA GLU A 11 -1.49 10.75 -5.41
C GLU A 11 -0.93 9.32 -5.30
N PRO A 12 0.17 9.00 -6.02
CA PRO A 12 0.78 7.68 -5.93
C PRO A 12 1.32 7.44 -4.51
N ARG A 13 0.94 6.31 -3.90
CA ARG A 13 1.41 5.90 -2.58
C ARG A 13 2.62 4.96 -2.68
N THR A 14 3.54 5.08 -1.73
CA THR A 14 4.70 4.18 -1.62
C THR A 14 4.51 3.26 -0.41
N LEU A 15 4.49 1.95 -0.65
CA LEU A 15 4.49 0.94 0.41
C LEU A 15 5.91 0.37 0.57
N SER A 16 6.61 0.80 1.63
CA SER A 16 8.00 0.42 1.89
C SER A 16 8.11 -0.62 2.99
N ALA A 17 9.21 -1.38 2.97
CA ALA A 17 9.64 -2.20 4.09
C ALA A 17 9.80 -1.37 5.38
N LYS A 18 9.72 -2.05 6.53
CA LYS A 18 9.93 -1.40 7.82
C LYS A 18 11.38 -0.89 7.93
N PRO A 19 11.63 0.20 8.69
CA PRO A 19 12.96 0.77 8.83
C PRO A 19 13.83 -0.08 9.79
N HIS A 20 14.37 -1.19 9.29
CA HIS A 20 15.32 -2.04 10.04
C HIS A 20 16.40 -2.60 9.12
N ARG A 21 17.43 -3.25 9.71
CA ARG A 21 18.49 -3.91 8.93
C ARG A 21 17.93 -5.10 8.17
N PRO A 22 18.35 -5.35 6.91
CA PRO A 22 17.86 -6.49 6.14
C PRO A 22 17.96 -7.80 6.92
N ALA A 23 16.92 -8.62 6.80
CA ALA A 23 16.91 -9.93 7.44
C ALA A 23 18.02 -10.82 6.85
N TYR A 24 18.75 -11.53 7.71
CA TYR A 24 19.76 -12.51 7.28
C TYR A 24 19.16 -13.85 6.84
N GLY A 25 17.90 -14.13 7.21
CA GLY A 25 17.20 -15.36 6.89
C GLY A 25 15.80 -15.08 6.36
N THR A 26 15.22 -16.07 5.67
CA THR A 26 13.89 -15.97 5.03
C THR A 26 12.74 -15.72 6.02
N ASP A 27 12.90 -16.11 7.29
CA ASP A 27 11.91 -15.83 8.34
C ASP A 27 11.78 -14.33 8.63
N GLY A 28 12.88 -13.58 8.55
CA GLY A 28 12.83 -12.14 8.76
C GLY A 28 12.15 -11.40 7.61
N ASP A 29 12.04 -11.98 6.41
CA ASP A 29 11.33 -11.34 5.29
C ASP A 29 9.87 -11.06 5.61
N TYR A 30 9.21 -11.95 6.39
CA TYR A 30 7.82 -11.76 6.83
C TYR A 30 7.65 -10.51 7.68
N PHE A 31 8.63 -10.19 8.54
CA PHE A 31 8.57 -9.01 9.40
C PHE A 31 9.07 -7.75 8.72
N SER A 32 9.83 -7.91 7.64
CA SER A 32 10.61 -6.85 7.01
C SER A 32 9.89 -6.22 5.83
N LYS A 33 9.34 -7.08 4.96
CA LYS A 33 8.71 -6.67 3.70
C LYS A 33 7.23 -6.39 3.95
N PRO A 34 6.60 -5.50 3.16
CA PRO A 34 5.16 -5.36 3.17
C PRO A 34 4.49 -6.71 2.89
N SER A 35 3.49 -7.05 3.69
CA SER A 35 2.73 -8.28 3.52
C SER A 35 1.60 -8.09 2.48
N ILE A 36 0.90 -9.17 2.17
CA ILE A 36 -0.26 -9.11 1.26
C ILE A 36 -1.37 -8.27 1.90
N GLU A 37 -1.54 -8.40 3.21
CA GLU A 37 -2.48 -7.62 4.00
C GLU A 37 -2.16 -6.11 3.92
N ASP A 38 -0.89 -5.71 4.07
CA ASP A 38 -0.48 -4.31 3.94
C ASP A 38 -0.83 -3.72 2.56
N ILE A 39 -0.71 -4.53 1.49
CA ILE A 39 -1.06 -4.13 0.12
C ILE A 39 -2.58 -3.96 0.01
N VAL A 40 -3.34 -4.92 0.51
CA VAL A 40 -4.81 -4.90 0.45
C VAL A 40 -5.35 -3.69 1.22
N ASP A 41 -4.86 -3.44 2.44
CA ASP A 41 -5.28 -2.31 3.26
C ASP A 41 -4.95 -0.98 2.59
N ALA A 42 -3.73 -0.82 2.05
CA ALA A 42 -3.34 0.40 1.34
C ALA A 42 -4.21 0.68 0.11
N VAL A 43 -4.57 -0.36 -0.65
CA VAL A 43 -5.47 -0.24 -1.81
C VAL A 43 -6.90 0.07 -1.36
N TYR A 44 -7.37 -0.62 -0.31
CA TYR A 44 -8.70 -0.42 0.22
C TYR A 44 -8.90 1.00 0.74
N ASP A 45 -7.91 1.55 1.45
CA ASP A 45 -7.92 2.94 1.90
C ASP A 45 -7.96 3.95 0.74
N MET A 46 -7.28 3.67 -0.37
CA MET A 46 -7.36 4.52 -1.57
C MET A 46 -8.76 4.47 -2.20
N MET A 47 -9.38 3.28 -2.25
CA MET A 47 -10.75 3.13 -2.76
C MET A 47 -11.78 3.78 -1.83
N HIS A 48 -11.58 3.69 -0.51
CA HIS A 48 -12.39 4.36 0.50
C HIS A 48 -12.30 5.88 0.37
N GLU A 49 -11.11 6.44 0.16
CA GLU A 49 -10.92 7.87 -0.09
C GLU A 49 -11.72 8.36 -1.30
N PHE A 50 -11.76 7.56 -2.38
CA PHE A 50 -12.50 7.89 -3.60
C PHE A 50 -14.01 7.72 -3.45
N ASN A 51 -14.48 6.60 -2.87
CA ASN A 51 -15.90 6.31 -2.69
C ASN A 51 -16.18 5.61 -1.35
N PRO A 52 -16.38 6.37 -0.26
CA PRO A 52 -16.62 5.81 1.07
C PRO A 52 -17.89 4.97 1.19
N ALA A 53 -18.88 5.20 0.32
CA ALA A 53 -20.17 4.52 0.38
C ALA A 53 -20.10 3.10 -0.21
N GLU A 54 -19.31 2.91 -1.27
CA GLU A 54 -19.08 1.61 -1.90
C GLU A 54 -17.96 0.83 -1.20
N TYR A 55 -16.98 1.56 -0.63
CA TYR A 55 -15.88 1.00 0.12
C TYR A 55 -15.91 1.48 1.58
N PRO A 56 -16.83 1.00 2.44
CA PRO A 56 -16.90 1.41 3.83
C PRO A 56 -15.73 0.86 4.66
N LYS A 57 -15.28 1.64 5.64
CA LYS A 57 -14.18 1.23 6.52
C LYS A 57 -14.54 -0.06 7.29
N TYR A 58 -13.69 -1.08 7.21
CA TYR A 58 -13.95 -2.40 7.81
C TYR A 58 -13.15 -2.67 9.10
N TYR A 59 -12.90 -1.62 9.90
CA TYR A 59 -12.20 -1.70 11.19
C TYR A 59 -12.78 -0.73 12.21
#